data_AF-A0A0G1HL46-F1
#
_entry.id   AF-A0A0G1HL46-F1
#
_cell.length_a   1.000
_cell.length_b   1.000
_cell.length_c   1.000
_cell.angle_alpha   90.00
_cell.angle_beta   90.00
_cell.angle_gamma   90.00
#
_symmetry.space_group_name_H-M   'P 1'
#
loop_
_entity.id
_entity.type
_entity.pdbx_description
1 polymer ?
#
loop_
_entity_poly.entity_id
_entity_poly.type
_entity_poly.pdbx_seq_one_letter_code
_entity_poly.pdbx_strand_id
1 'polypeptide(L)'
;MSFTPLKNLLSPKASNNIKLSFDPEKIALNANQQSIVKIMADSGSKEVAFIRLALIFDPKTVNLKDKIVPNPLLNTVIDSTPVDEANASGKALLVIAASPESKRPSGKFEIAALTLTGKTAGKSALTFDASDMQIASGDALEMEFRSTPAKITVSL
;
A
#
# COMPACT_ATOMS: atom_id res chain seq x y z
N MET A 1 4.78 10.90 -55.68
CA MET A 1 4.09 11.04 -54.38
C MET A 1 4.72 10.04 -53.43
N SER A 2 5.35 10.52 -52.35
CA SER A 2 6.02 9.66 -51.36
C SER A 2 5.01 9.33 -50.25
N PHE A 3 4.75 8.05 -50.03
CA PHE A 3 3.95 7.58 -48.89
C PHE A 3 4.85 7.49 -47.67
N THR A 4 4.67 8.39 -46.72
CA THR A 4 5.30 8.27 -45.39
C THR A 4 4.63 7.10 -44.65
N PRO A 5 5.38 6.07 -44.21
CA PRO A 5 4.78 4.97 -43.47
C PRO A 5 4.36 5.45 -42.09
N LEU A 6 3.16 5.04 -41.65
CA LEU A 6 2.66 5.14 -40.28
C LEU A 6 3.54 4.29 -39.34
N LYS A 7 4.75 4.74 -39.03
CA LYS A 7 5.53 4.28 -37.89
C LYS A 7 5.31 5.29 -36.76
N ASN A 8 4.75 4.80 -35.64
CA ASN A 8 4.58 5.48 -34.34
C ASN A 8 3.33 6.33 -34.11
N LEU A 9 2.14 5.71 -34.18
CA LEU A 9 0.96 6.20 -33.41
C LEU A 9 0.63 5.32 -32.20
N LEU A 10 1.53 4.43 -31.80
CA LEU A 10 1.50 3.93 -30.42
C LEU A 10 2.26 4.94 -29.58
N SER A 11 1.55 5.91 -29.01
CA SER A 11 2.00 6.53 -27.76
C SER A 11 2.46 5.40 -26.84
N PRO A 12 3.56 5.52 -26.08
CA PRO A 12 3.89 4.51 -25.08
C PRO A 12 2.64 4.30 -24.25
N LYS A 13 2.04 3.10 -24.34
CA LYS A 13 0.87 2.71 -23.55
C LYS A 13 1.23 3.09 -22.12
N ALA A 14 0.52 4.08 -21.55
CA ALA A 14 0.79 4.53 -20.20
C ALA A 14 0.83 3.26 -19.34
N SER A 15 1.99 3.01 -18.72
CA SER A 15 2.21 1.80 -17.93
C SER A 15 1.10 1.72 -16.90
N ASN A 16 0.22 0.73 -17.00
CA ASN A 16 -0.90 0.55 -16.06
C ASN A 16 -0.41 -0.11 -14.76
N ASN A 17 0.72 0.40 -14.26
CA ASN A 17 1.45 -0.14 -13.14
C ASN A 17 1.51 0.91 -12.05
N ILE A 18 1.28 0.51 -10.81
CA ILE A 18 1.47 1.34 -9.63
C ILE A 18 2.65 0.81 -8.82
N LYS A 19 3.53 1.70 -8.36
CA LYS A 19 4.61 1.34 -7.43
C LYS A 19 4.10 1.52 -6.01
N LEU A 20 4.28 0.51 -5.18
CA LEU A 20 3.98 0.54 -3.75
C LEU A 20 5.27 0.50 -2.93
N SER A 21 5.31 1.24 -1.85
CA SER A 21 6.43 1.24 -0.91
C SER A 21 5.97 1.59 0.49
N PHE A 22 6.83 1.34 1.47
CA PHE A 22 6.64 1.80 2.84
C PHE A 22 7.55 2.98 3.12
N ASP A 23 7.08 3.94 3.91
CA ASP A 23 7.88 5.04 4.41
C ASP A 23 7.76 5.12 5.95
N PRO A 24 8.84 4.83 6.70
CA PRO A 24 10.18 4.48 6.23
C PRO A 24 10.29 3.03 5.69
N GLU A 25 11.21 2.79 4.75
CA GLU A 25 11.53 1.44 4.25
C GLU A 25 12.34 0.60 5.26
N LYS A 26 12.94 1.25 6.26
CA LYS A 26 13.69 0.62 7.35
C LYS A 26 13.10 1.08 8.68
N ILE A 27 12.52 0.15 9.41
CA ILE A 27 11.83 0.38 10.66
C ILE A 27 12.71 -0.18 11.78
N ALA A 28 13.15 0.68 12.68
CA ALA A 28 13.87 0.31 13.90
C ALA A 28 12.98 0.58 15.11
N LEU A 29 12.79 -0.42 15.95
CA LEU A 29 11.96 -0.35 17.16
C LEU A 29 12.78 -0.83 18.35
N ASN A 30 12.79 -0.08 19.44
CA ASN A 30 13.28 -0.55 20.74
C ASN A 30 12.10 -0.92 21.66
N ALA A 31 12.38 -1.49 22.84
CA ALA A 31 11.35 -1.72 23.86
C ALA A 31 10.57 -0.42 24.16
N ASN A 32 9.24 -0.51 24.16
CA ASN A 32 8.29 0.60 24.36
C ASN A 32 8.26 1.69 23.26
N GLN A 33 8.94 1.50 22.14
CA GLN A 33 8.83 2.42 20.99
C GLN A 33 7.76 1.97 20.00
N GLN A 34 7.19 2.96 19.33
CA GLN A 34 6.28 2.76 18.20
C GLN A 34 6.82 3.48 16.96
N SER A 35 6.50 2.97 15.79
CA SER A 35 6.84 3.58 14.51
C SER A 35 5.59 3.72 13.66
N ILE A 36 5.35 4.93 13.14
CA ILE A 36 4.32 5.18 12.14
C ILE A 36 4.94 4.84 10.79
N VAL A 37 4.27 3.95 10.05
CA VAL A 37 4.67 3.50 8.73
C VAL A 37 3.58 3.90 7.75
N LYS A 38 3.95 4.67 6.75
CA LYS A 38 3.07 5.07 5.65
C LYS A 38 3.17 4.05 4.52
N ILE A 39 2.04 3.80 3.89
CA ILE A 39 1.95 3.00 2.68
C ILE A 39 1.82 3.98 1.53
N MET A 40 2.87 4.05 0.71
CA MET A 40 2.99 5.03 -0.36
C MET A 40 2.72 4.37 -1.71
N ALA A 41 2.09 5.11 -2.59
CA ALA A 41 1.87 4.74 -3.98
C ALA A 41 2.51 5.76 -4.93
N ASP A 42 2.96 5.29 -6.09
CA ASP A 42 3.24 6.10 -7.27
C ASP A 42 2.52 5.50 -8.49
N SER A 43 1.48 6.18 -8.94
CA SER A 43 0.60 5.77 -10.05
C SER A 43 0.86 6.53 -11.35
N GLY A 44 1.88 7.41 -11.37
CA GLY A 44 2.12 8.28 -12.51
C GLY A 44 0.91 9.17 -12.81
N SER A 45 0.39 9.14 -14.03
CA SER A 45 -0.79 9.93 -14.42
C SER A 45 -2.13 9.22 -14.19
N LYS A 46 -2.12 7.97 -13.70
CA LYS A 46 -3.35 7.19 -13.51
C LYS A 46 -3.99 7.54 -12.18
N GLU A 47 -5.27 7.90 -12.24
CA GLU A 47 -6.09 8.06 -11.04
C GLU A 47 -6.42 6.69 -10.46
N VAL A 48 -6.40 6.59 -9.13
CA VAL A 48 -6.76 5.36 -8.40
C VAL A 48 -8.12 5.55 -7.73
N ALA A 49 -9.04 4.62 -7.96
CA ALA A 49 -10.41 4.68 -7.42
C ALA A 49 -10.66 3.66 -6.31
N PHE A 50 -9.94 2.55 -6.31
CA PHE A 50 -10.16 1.45 -5.38
C PHE A 50 -8.85 0.74 -5.05
N ILE A 51 -8.70 0.37 -3.77
CA ILE A 51 -7.58 -0.42 -3.28
C ILE A 51 -8.10 -1.45 -2.28
N ARG A 52 -7.89 -2.73 -2.59
CA ARG A 52 -7.82 -3.82 -1.62
C ARG A 52 -6.36 -4.02 -1.25
N LEU A 53 -6.00 -3.59 -0.04
CA LEU A 53 -4.66 -3.64 0.50
C LEU A 53 -4.56 -4.79 1.51
N ALA A 54 -3.68 -5.75 1.24
CA ALA A 54 -3.35 -6.83 2.17
C ALA A 54 -1.88 -6.76 2.57
N LEU A 55 -1.62 -6.77 3.88
CA LEU A 55 -0.30 -6.70 4.47
C LEU A 55 0.02 -7.96 5.27
N ILE A 56 1.29 -8.34 5.28
CA ILE A 56 1.83 -9.43 6.09
C ILE A 56 2.94 -8.89 6.99
N PHE A 57 2.91 -9.26 8.26
CA PHE A 57 3.96 -9.02 9.24
C PHE A 57 4.13 -10.24 10.15
N ASP A 58 5.25 -10.33 10.88
CA ASP A 58 5.45 -11.41 11.86
C ASP A 58 4.93 -10.98 13.25
N PRO A 59 3.79 -11.55 13.73
CA PRO A 59 3.17 -11.19 15.00
C PRO A 59 3.97 -11.66 16.23
N LYS A 60 5.06 -12.42 16.04
CA LYS A 60 6.03 -12.72 17.10
C LYS A 60 6.99 -11.55 17.31
N THR A 61 7.29 -10.79 16.26
CA THR A 61 8.29 -9.70 16.32
C THR A 61 7.67 -8.34 16.57
N VAL A 62 6.52 -8.04 15.96
CA VAL A 62 5.82 -6.75 16.08
C VAL A 62 4.33 -6.93 16.25
N ASN A 63 3.67 -5.91 16.78
CA ASN A 63 2.21 -5.78 16.76
C ASN A 63 1.80 -4.50 16.04
N LEU A 64 0.65 -4.55 15.37
CA LEU A 64 -0.12 -3.37 15.01
C LEU A 64 -0.72 -2.77 16.29
N LYS A 65 -0.50 -1.48 16.52
CA LYS A 65 -0.99 -0.77 17.72
C LYS A 65 -2.45 -0.33 17.59
N ASP A 66 -2.76 0.26 16.44
CA ASP A 66 -4.04 0.91 16.15
C ASP A 66 -4.53 0.44 14.77
N LYS A 67 -5.79 0.69 14.46
CA LYS A 67 -6.34 0.42 13.12
C LYS A 67 -5.52 1.15 12.06
N ILE A 68 -5.41 0.54 10.87
CA ILE A 68 -4.82 1.20 9.70
C ILE A 68 -5.70 2.41 9.34
N VAL A 69 -5.09 3.58 9.22
CA VAL A 69 -5.77 4.85 8.95
C VAL A 69 -5.64 5.19 7.47
N PRO A 70 -6.73 5.21 6.69
CA PRO A 70 -6.69 5.55 5.27
C PRO A 70 -6.39 7.04 5.03
N ASN A 71 -5.84 7.36 3.86
CA ASN A 71 -5.72 8.73 3.38
C ASN A 71 -7.13 9.34 3.15
N PRO A 72 -7.35 10.63 3.50
CA PRO A 72 -8.62 11.32 3.24
C PRO A 72 -9.12 11.30 1.79
N LEU A 73 -8.25 11.12 0.79
CA LEU A 73 -8.61 10.99 -0.62
C LEU A 73 -9.22 9.61 -0.99
N LEU A 74 -9.03 8.60 -0.12
CA LEU A 74 -9.58 7.26 -0.22
C LEU A 74 -10.35 6.93 1.07
N ASN A 75 -11.26 7.82 1.46
CA ASN A 75 -11.92 7.81 2.77
C ASN A 75 -13.08 6.81 2.90
N THR A 76 -13.56 6.21 1.81
CA THR A 76 -14.62 5.20 1.89
C THR A 76 -14.01 3.87 2.30
N VAL A 77 -14.05 3.56 3.59
CA VAL A 77 -13.65 2.24 4.11
C VAL A 77 -14.78 1.25 3.88
N ILE A 78 -14.49 0.22 3.07
CA ILE A 78 -15.41 -0.87 2.73
C ILE A 78 -15.24 -2.02 3.71
N ASP A 79 -13.99 -2.35 4.06
CA ASP A 79 -13.66 -3.41 5.00
C ASP A 79 -12.29 -3.16 5.66
N SER A 80 -12.10 -3.66 6.88
CA SER A 80 -10.83 -3.56 7.60
C SER A 80 -10.69 -4.67 8.65
N THR A 81 -9.54 -5.34 8.72
CA THR A 81 -9.27 -6.32 9.77
C THR A 81 -9.16 -5.64 11.14
N PRO A 82 -9.85 -6.14 12.19
CA PRO A 82 -9.63 -5.71 13.56
C PRO A 82 -8.18 -5.92 14.02
N VAL A 83 -7.68 -5.03 14.89
CA VAL A 83 -6.27 -5.07 15.34
C VAL A 83 -5.92 -6.40 16.02
N ASP A 84 -6.81 -6.95 16.84
CA ASP A 84 -6.57 -8.20 17.55
C ASP A 84 -6.46 -9.40 16.59
N GLU A 85 -7.30 -9.44 15.55
CA GLU A 85 -7.25 -10.48 14.51
C GLU A 85 -5.99 -10.36 13.65
N ALA A 86 -5.59 -9.12 13.32
CA ALA A 86 -4.36 -8.87 12.60
C ALA A 86 -3.13 -9.32 13.41
N ASN A 87 -3.10 -8.99 14.70
CA ASN A 87 -2.02 -9.40 15.62
C ASN A 87 -2.02 -10.90 15.93
N ALA A 88 -3.16 -11.59 15.79
CA ALA A 88 -3.22 -13.04 15.92
C ALA A 88 -2.71 -13.76 14.65
N SER A 89 -3.07 -13.25 13.48
CA SER A 89 -2.80 -13.92 12.19
C SER A 89 -1.50 -13.47 11.50
N GLY A 90 -0.99 -12.27 11.82
CA GLY A 90 0.08 -11.63 11.05
C GLY A 90 -0.38 -11.04 9.72
N LYS A 91 -1.70 -10.94 9.48
CA LYS A 91 -2.28 -10.39 8.25
C LYS A 91 -3.24 -9.25 8.54
N ALA A 92 -3.13 -8.15 7.81
CA ALA A 92 -4.05 -7.02 7.93
C ALA A 92 -4.62 -6.63 6.56
N LEU A 93 -5.94 -6.53 6.49
CA LEU A 93 -6.69 -6.07 5.32
C LEU A 93 -7.23 -4.66 5.54
N LEU A 94 -7.15 -3.84 4.50
CA LEU A 94 -7.88 -2.59 4.36
C LEU A 94 -8.44 -2.50 2.94
N VAL A 95 -9.76 -2.38 2.80
CA VAL A 95 -10.45 -2.18 1.52
C VAL A 95 -11.01 -0.77 1.51
N ILE A 96 -10.55 0.05 0.57
CA ILE A 96 -10.90 1.46 0.47
C ILE A 96 -11.21 1.88 -0.96
N ALA A 97 -12.05 2.90 -1.08
CA ALA A 97 -12.38 3.53 -2.35
C ALA A 97 -12.40 5.06 -2.24
N ALA A 98 -12.20 5.71 -3.39
CA ALA A 98 -12.51 7.13 -3.52
C ALA A 98 -14.03 7.32 -3.52
N SER A 99 -14.52 8.29 -2.74
CA SER A 99 -15.93 8.72 -2.85
C SER A 99 -16.22 9.29 -4.25
N PRO A 100 -17.44 9.14 -4.79
CA PRO A 100 -17.80 9.61 -6.15
C PRO A 100 -17.47 11.10 -6.41
N GLU A 101 -17.66 11.93 -5.39
CA GLU A 101 -17.45 13.39 -5.44
C GLU A 101 -16.00 13.80 -5.12
N SER A 102 -15.15 12.86 -4.71
CA SER A 102 -13.78 13.17 -4.30
C SER A 102 -12.82 13.13 -5.48
N LYS A 103 -11.85 14.06 -5.47
CA LYS A 103 -10.72 13.98 -6.39
C LYS A 103 -9.92 12.71 -6.11
N ARG A 104 -9.80 11.86 -7.13
CA ARG A 104 -9.01 10.63 -7.05
C ARG A 104 -7.51 10.95 -7.01
N PRO A 105 -6.72 10.25 -6.17
CA PRO A 105 -5.29 10.45 -6.15
C PRO A 105 -4.62 9.90 -7.41
N SER A 106 -3.57 10.59 -7.85
CA SER A 106 -2.63 10.15 -8.88
C SER A 106 -1.22 10.65 -8.53
N GLY A 107 -0.20 10.22 -9.27
CA GLY A 107 1.20 10.50 -8.97
C GLY A 107 1.62 9.81 -7.67
N LYS A 108 2.43 10.51 -6.86
CA LYS A 108 2.86 10.04 -5.54
C LYS A 108 1.85 10.45 -4.47
N PHE A 109 1.33 9.49 -3.72
CA PHE A 109 0.38 9.73 -2.65
C PHE A 109 0.48 8.68 -1.54
N GLU A 110 0.00 9.03 -0.35
CA GLU A 110 -0.17 8.08 0.76
C GLU A 110 -1.49 7.33 0.57
N ILE A 111 -1.47 6.01 0.67
CA ILE A 111 -2.68 5.17 0.68
C ILE A 111 -3.28 5.17 2.08
N ALA A 112 -2.44 4.87 3.07
CA ALA A 112 -2.81 4.74 4.47
C ALA A 112 -1.57 4.79 5.37
N ALA A 113 -1.78 4.94 6.67
CA ALA A 113 -0.74 4.85 7.69
C ALA A 113 -1.10 3.78 8.73
N LEU A 114 -0.09 3.15 9.30
CA LEU A 114 -0.24 2.18 10.39
C LEU A 114 0.84 2.41 11.46
N THR A 115 0.55 2.02 12.69
CA THR A 115 1.50 2.15 13.81
C THR A 115 1.95 0.78 14.27
N LEU A 116 3.26 0.49 14.17
CA LEU A 116 3.86 -0.74 14.68
C LEU A 116 4.49 -0.51 16.04
N THR A 117 4.46 -1.55 16.88
CA THR A 117 5.20 -1.64 18.14
C THR A 117 6.06 -2.90 18.16
N GLY A 118 7.24 -2.82 18.77
CA GLY A 118 8.11 -3.99 18.94
C GLY A 118 7.58 -4.92 20.01
N LYS A 119 7.63 -6.24 19.77
CA LYS A 119 7.18 -7.30 20.70
C LYS A 119 8.32 -8.19 21.16
N THR A 120 9.17 -8.65 20.25
CA THR A 120 10.32 -9.50 20.55
C THR A 120 11.49 -9.10 19.66
N ALA A 121 12.70 -9.04 20.22
CA ALA A 121 13.90 -8.72 19.46
C ALA A 121 14.09 -9.67 18.27
N GLY A 122 14.51 -9.10 17.14
CA GLY A 122 14.70 -9.86 15.91
C GLY A 122 14.64 -9.00 14.66
N LYS A 123 14.83 -9.67 13.51
CA LYS A 123 14.66 -9.07 12.18
C LYS A 123 13.42 -9.67 11.54
N SER A 124 12.63 -8.81 10.89
CA SER A 124 11.43 -9.21 10.16
C SER A 124 11.20 -8.27 8.97
N ALA A 125 10.06 -8.40 8.31
CA ALA A 125 9.63 -7.52 7.25
C ALA A 125 8.14 -7.22 7.35
N LEU A 126 7.76 -6.04 6.84
CA LEU A 126 6.38 -5.74 6.48
C LEU A 126 6.28 -5.87 4.95
N THR A 127 5.37 -6.71 4.48
CA THR A 127 5.24 -7.01 3.05
C THR A 127 3.80 -6.88 2.58
N PHE A 128 3.62 -6.75 1.28
CA PHE A 128 2.33 -6.79 0.61
C PHE A 128 1.97 -8.24 0.25
N ASP A 129 0.75 -8.69 0.56
CA ASP A 129 0.26 -10.02 0.13
C ASP A 129 -0.25 -9.92 -1.30
N ALA A 130 0.64 -10.13 -2.27
CA ALA A 130 0.29 -9.92 -3.67
C ALA A 130 -0.84 -10.83 -4.18
N SER A 131 -1.09 -11.97 -3.51
CA SER A 131 -2.17 -12.90 -3.86
C SER A 131 -3.55 -12.42 -3.42
N ASP A 132 -3.60 -11.45 -2.50
CA ASP A 132 -4.81 -10.92 -1.89
C ASP A 132 -4.90 -9.39 -2.05
N MET A 133 -4.36 -8.87 -3.15
CA MET A 133 -4.39 -7.43 -3.45
C MET A 133 -5.11 -7.15 -4.75
N GLN A 134 -5.76 -6.00 -4.79
CA GLN A 134 -6.39 -5.49 -6.01
C GLN A 134 -6.33 -3.97 -6.01
N ILE A 135 -5.98 -3.37 -7.14
CA ILE A 135 -5.96 -1.92 -7.32
C ILE A 135 -6.69 -1.64 -8.62
N ALA A 136 -7.66 -0.73 -8.59
CA ALA A 136 -8.39 -0.31 -9.78
C ALA A 136 -8.23 1.19 -10.02
N SER A 137 -8.04 1.53 -11.29
CA SER A 137 -7.93 2.89 -11.75
C SER A 137 -9.29 3.60 -11.81
N GLY A 138 -9.28 4.92 -12.04
CA GLY A 138 -10.48 5.74 -12.18
C GLY A 138 -11.43 5.32 -13.32
N ASP A 139 -10.90 4.63 -14.32
CA ASP A 139 -11.59 3.99 -15.45
C ASP A 139 -11.99 2.52 -15.16
N ALA A 140 -11.95 2.10 -13.90
CA ALA A 140 -12.31 0.76 -13.42
C ALA A 140 -11.52 -0.39 -14.07
N LEU A 141 -10.27 -0.12 -14.46
CA LEU A 141 -9.35 -1.14 -14.94
C LEU A 141 -8.43 -1.58 -13.80
N GLU A 142 -8.21 -2.89 -13.70
CA GLU A 142 -7.24 -3.45 -12.77
C GLU A 142 -5.83 -2.98 -13.12
N MET A 143 -5.07 -2.58 -12.11
CA MET A 143 -3.70 -2.12 -12.21
C MET A 143 -2.75 -3.17 -11.67
N GLU A 144 -1.72 -3.48 -12.45
CA GLU A 144 -0.58 -4.26 -11.99
C GLU A 144 0.20 -3.44 -10.95
N PHE A 145 0.87 -4.09 -10.00
CA PHE A 145 1.70 -3.39 -9.03
C PHE A 145 3.08 -4.00 -8.84
N ARG A 146 4.01 -3.13 -8.44
CA ARG A 146 5.34 -3.53 -7.98
C ARG A 146 5.53 -2.98 -6.59
N SER A 147 6.03 -3.79 -5.68
CA SER A 147 6.20 -3.39 -4.29
C SER A 147 7.62 -3.61 -3.78
N THR A 148 7.99 -2.86 -2.75
CA THR A 148 9.22 -3.08 -1.98
C THR A 148 8.86 -3.32 -0.52
N PRO A 149 9.32 -4.41 0.12
CA PRO A 149 9.04 -4.69 1.51
C PRO A 149 9.79 -3.71 2.43
N ALA A 150 9.21 -3.40 3.59
CA ALA A 150 9.93 -2.69 4.64
C ALA A 150 10.73 -3.69 5.47
N LYS A 151 11.95 -3.33 5.85
CA LYS A 151 12.78 -4.14 6.76
C LYS A 151 12.53 -3.68 8.20
N ILE A 152 12.22 -4.62 9.08
CA ILE A 152 11.98 -4.35 10.50
C ILE A 152 13.16 -4.90 11.31
N THR A 153 13.66 -4.12 12.25
CA THR A 153 14.57 -4.57 13.30
C THR A 153 14.03 -4.15 14.65
N VAL A 154 13.84 -5.12 15.54
CA VAL A 154 13.46 -4.90 16.93
C VAL A 154 14.66 -5.19 17.81
N SER A 155 15.04 -4.20 18.62
CA SER A 155 16.10 -4.31 19.63
C SER A 155 15.46 -4.25 21.02
N LEU A 156 16.02 -4.98 21.99
CA LEU A 156 15.64 -4.87 23.40
C LEU A 156 16.53 -3.86 24.10
#